data_AF-A0A182YFE1-F1
#
_entry.id   AF-A0A182YFE1-F1
#
_cell.length_a   1.000
_cell.length_b   1.000
_cell.length_c   1.000
_cell.angle_alpha   90.00
_cell.angle_beta   90.00
_cell.angle_gamma   90.00
#
_symmetry.space_group_name_H-M   'P 1'
#
loop_
_entity.id
_entity.type
_entity.pdbx_description
1 polymer ?
#
loop_
_entity_poly.entity_id
_entity_poly.type
_entity_poly.pdbx_seq_one_letter_code
_entity_poly.pdbx_strand_id
1 'polypeptide(L)'
;MEVAYLNLGTSLIALGRCQEAASVLREGTKLDGSGLRDRAAHDNARISALLQLGNLYADQGKLQRALAVYREALHTLPERYPPQVRVAFRDFRECHLH
;
A
#
# COMPACT_ATOMS: atom_id res chain seq x y z
N MET A 1 9.00 0.41 -13.78
CA MET A 1 9.49 -0.79 -13.10
C MET A 1 8.59 -1.18 -11.92
N GLU A 2 7.83 -0.26 -11.31
CA GLU A 2 6.93 -0.59 -10.18
C GLU A 2 5.90 -1.70 -10.41
N VAL A 3 5.37 -1.86 -11.63
CA VAL A 3 4.36 -2.89 -11.91
C VAL A 3 4.90 -4.32 -11.72
N ALA A 4 6.20 -4.54 -11.96
CA ALA A 4 6.83 -5.83 -11.73
C ALA A 4 6.89 -6.19 -10.23
N TYR A 5 7.18 -5.22 -9.37
CA TYR A 5 7.17 -5.40 -7.91
C TYR A 5 5.77 -5.66 -7.36
N LEU A 6 4.75 -5.01 -7.94
CA LEU A 6 3.35 -5.28 -7.65
C LEU A 6 2.97 -6.74 -7.95
N ASN A 7 3.27 -7.19 -9.16
CA ASN A 7 2.93 -8.56 -9.59
C ASN A 7 3.69 -9.62 -8.78
N LEU A 8 4.95 -9.35 -8.46
CA LEU A 8 5.76 -10.22 -7.61
C LEU A 8 5.22 -10.25 -6.18
N GLY A 9 4.85 -9.09 -5.63
CA GLY A 9 4.20 -8.97 -4.33
C GLY A 9 2.92 -9.79 -4.26
N THR A 10 2.01 -9.62 -5.23
CA THR A 10 0.76 -10.40 -5.28
C THR A 10 1.01 -11.91 -5.38
N SER A 11 2.01 -12.33 -6.17
CA SER A 11 2.38 -13.75 -6.26
C SER A 11 2.91 -14.29 -4.94
N LEU A 12 3.71 -13.51 -4.21
CA LEU A 12 4.24 -13.88 -2.89
C LEU A 12 3.13 -13.95 -1.82
N ILE A 13 2.12 -13.06 -1.90
CA ILE A 13 0.93 -13.11 -1.05
C ILE A 13 0.17 -14.42 -1.29
N ALA A 14 -0.05 -14.78 -2.56
CA ALA A 14 -0.74 -16.02 -2.92
C ALA A 14 0.02 -17.28 -2.44
N LEU A 15 1.35 -17.20 -2.33
CA LEU A 15 2.21 -18.25 -1.78
C LEU A 15 2.27 -18.27 -0.24
N GLY A 16 1.56 -17.37 0.45
CA GLY A 16 1.64 -17.21 1.91
C GLY A 16 2.97 -16.62 2.42
N ARG A 17 3.85 -16.18 1.51
CA ARG A 17 5.15 -15.58 1.84
C ARG A 17 5.00 -14.09 2.12
N CYS A 18 4.19 -13.78 3.11
CA CYS A 18 3.75 -12.43 3.40
C CYS A 18 4.92 -11.48 3.74
N GLN A 19 5.91 -11.97 4.48
CA GLN A 19 7.06 -11.17 4.89
C GLN A 19 7.92 -10.72 3.70
N GLU A 20 8.10 -11.58 2.70
CA GLU A 20 8.83 -11.25 1.48
C GLU A 20 8.00 -10.36 0.55
N ALA A 21 6.70 -10.62 0.43
CA ALA A 21 5.79 -9.75 -0.29
C ALA A 21 5.88 -8.31 0.22
N ALA A 22 5.87 -8.12 1.55
CA ALA A 22 6.02 -6.81 2.16
C ALA A 22 7.36 -6.15 1.80
N SER A 23 8.46 -6.90 1.81
CA SER A 23 9.78 -6.37 1.48
C SER A 23 9.87 -5.93 0.01
N VAL A 24 9.40 -6.78 -0.91
CA VAL A 24 9.37 -6.51 -2.35
C VAL A 24 8.50 -5.31 -2.69
N LEU A 25 7.27 -5.25 -2.14
CA LEU A 25 6.36 -4.14 -2.36
C LEU A 25 6.94 -2.82 -1.81
N ARG A 26 7.63 -2.87 -0.67
CA ARG A 26 8.27 -1.69 -0.06
C ARG A 26 9.43 -1.15 -0.90
N GLU A 27 10.25 -2.04 -1.47
CA GLU A 27 11.30 -1.62 -2.40
C GLU A 27 10.69 -1.02 -3.68
N GLY A 28 9.59 -1.60 -4.17
CA GLY A 28 8.80 -1.03 -5.26
C GLY A 28 8.32 0.39 -4.97
N THR A 29 7.89 0.68 -3.74
CA THR A 29 7.41 2.02 -3.34
C THR A 29 8.52 3.07 -3.15
N LYS A 30 9.78 2.64 -3.05
CA LYS A 30 10.96 3.53 -2.93
C LYS A 30 11.57 3.90 -4.28
N LEU A 31 11.21 3.19 -5.35
CA LEU A 31 11.63 3.54 -6.69
C LEU A 31 11.00 4.89 -7.05
N ASP A 32 11.87 5.88 -7.22
CA ASP A 32 11.47 7.24 -7.49
C ASP A 32 11.14 7.42 -8.98
N GLY A 33 9.87 7.70 -9.27
CA GLY A 33 9.36 7.93 -10.63
C GLY A 33 9.62 9.33 -11.18
N SER A 34 10.55 10.10 -10.60
CA SER A 34 10.77 11.53 -10.90
C SER A 34 11.13 11.84 -12.36
N GLY A 35 11.56 10.84 -13.14
CA GLY A 35 11.91 11.00 -14.55
C GLY A 35 10.81 10.66 -15.55
N LEU A 36 9.61 10.25 -15.12
CA LEU A 36 8.60 9.67 -16.02
C LEU A 36 7.47 10.63 -16.39
N ARG A 37 7.16 10.65 -17.69
CA ARG A 37 6.08 11.42 -18.31
C ARG A 37 4.70 11.06 -17.74
N ASP A 38 4.56 9.87 -17.17
CA ASP A 38 3.34 9.28 -16.59
C ASP A 38 3.39 9.17 -15.06
N ARG A 39 3.62 10.30 -14.38
CA ARG A 39 3.62 10.39 -12.92
C ARG A 39 2.38 9.76 -12.28
N ALA A 40 1.21 9.94 -12.90
CA ALA A 40 -0.04 9.36 -12.43
C ALA A 40 -0.07 7.82 -12.45
N ALA A 41 0.53 7.18 -13.46
CA ALA A 41 0.62 5.72 -13.52
C ALA A 41 1.57 5.17 -12.45
N HIS A 42 2.66 5.91 -12.19
CA HIS A 42 3.59 5.63 -11.10
C HIS A 42 2.93 5.77 -9.72
N ASP A 43 2.24 6.88 -9.47
CA ASP A 43 1.51 7.10 -8.22
C ASP A 43 0.45 6.00 -8.00
N ASN A 44 -0.33 5.65 -9.03
CA ASN A 44 -1.30 4.56 -8.94
C ASN A 44 -0.65 3.21 -8.58
N ALA A 45 0.47 2.86 -9.21
CA ALA A 45 1.19 1.64 -8.90
C ALA A 45 1.72 1.63 -7.45
N ARG A 46 2.28 2.76 -7.01
CA ARG A 46 2.78 2.95 -5.63
C ARG A 46 1.65 2.83 -4.60
N ILE A 47 0.49 3.43 -4.87
CA ILE A 47 -0.70 3.32 -4.02
C ILE A 47 -1.19 1.88 -3.94
N SER A 48 -1.32 1.19 -5.07
CA SER A 48 -1.72 -0.22 -5.09
C SER A 48 -0.76 -1.11 -4.30
N ALA A 49 0.54 -0.83 -4.35
CA ALA A 49 1.53 -1.57 -3.58
C ALA A 49 1.37 -1.35 -2.07
N LEU A 50 1.17 -0.09 -1.65
CA LEU A 50 0.92 0.26 -0.25
C LEU A 50 -0.38 -0.34 0.27
N LEU A 51 -1.46 -0.35 -0.51
CA LEU A 51 -2.73 -0.97 -0.12
C LEU A 51 -2.58 -2.47 0.12
N GLN A 52 -1.90 -3.20 -0.77
CA GLN A 52 -1.65 -4.62 -0.59
C GLN A 52 -0.77 -4.89 0.64
N LEU A 53 0.22 -4.04 0.88
CA LEU A 53 1.12 -4.14 2.03
C LEU A 53 0.38 -3.84 3.35
N GLY A 54 -0.56 -2.89 3.35
CA GLY A 54 -1.45 -2.61 4.48
C GLY A 54 -2.38 -3.80 4.79
N ASN A 55 -3.02 -4.38 3.77
CA ASN A 55 -3.88 -5.56 3.92
C ASN A 55 -3.11 -6.73 4.51
N LEU A 56 -1.89 -6.94 4.02
CA LEU A 56 -1.01 -8.00 4.50
C LEU A 56 -0.62 -7.83 5.97
N TYR A 57 -0.37 -6.60 6.43
CA TYR A 57 -0.12 -6.36 7.85
C TYR A 57 -1.38 -6.52 8.70
N ALA A 58 -2.55 -6.17 8.17
CA ALA A 58 -3.81 -6.39 8.86
C ALA A 58 -4.09 -7.89 9.05
N ASP A 59 -3.85 -8.71 8.01
CA ASP A 59 -3.97 -10.17 8.04
C ASP A 59 -3.00 -10.80 9.06
N GLN A 60 -1.79 -10.24 9.20
CA GLN A 60 -0.83 -10.66 10.23
C GLN A 60 -1.17 -10.17 11.66
N GLY A 61 -2.29 -9.48 11.87
CA GLY A 61 -2.64 -8.84 13.14
C GLY A 61 -1.78 -7.63 13.51
N LYS A 62 -0.91 -7.17 12.60
CA LYS A 62 -0.01 -6.01 12.80
C LYS A 62 -0.72 -4.71 12.43
N LEU A 63 -1.84 -4.43 13.09
CA LEU A 63 -2.72 -3.29 12.81
C LEU A 63 -1.98 -1.95 12.82
N GLN A 64 -1.05 -1.74 13.75
CA GLN A 64 -0.22 -0.54 13.84
C GLN A 64 0.62 -0.30 12.57
N ARG A 65 1.21 -1.37 12.01
CA ARG A 65 1.99 -1.28 10.77
C ARG A 65 1.09 -1.11 9.55
N ALA A 66 -0.05 -1.79 9.53
CA ALA A 66 -1.05 -1.63 8.48
C ALA A 66 -1.49 -0.17 8.38
N LEU A 67 -1.86 0.43 9.52
CA LEU A 67 -2.25 1.84 9.62
C LEU A 67 -1.16 2.80 9.10
N ALA A 68 0.10 2.58 9.47
CA ALA A 68 1.21 3.42 9.01
C ALA A 68 1.35 3.39 7.48
N VAL A 69 1.33 2.20 6.89
CA VAL A 69 1.46 2.00 5.43
C VAL A 69 0.28 2.61 4.68
N TYR A 70 -0.92 2.44 5.22
CA TYR A 70 -2.09 3.02 4.62
C TYR A 70 -2.13 4.56 4.68
N ARG A 71 -1.63 5.16 5.77
CA ARG A 71 -1.47 6.62 5.85
C ARG A 71 -0.46 7.14 4.83
N GLU A 72 0.56 6.36 4.52
CA GLU A 72 1.52 6.68 3.46
C GLU A 72 0.86 6.60 2.07
N ALA A 73 -0.01 5.61 1.85
CA ALA A 73 -0.84 5.53 0.65
C ALA A 73 -1.73 6.77 0.51
N LEU A 74 -2.40 7.18 1.59
CA LEU A 74 -3.26 8.37 1.64
C LEU A 74 -2.53 9.68 1.35
N HIS A 75 -1.27 9.81 1.77
CA HIS A 75 -0.47 11.00 1.44
C HIS A 75 -0.04 11.03 -0.02
N THR A 76 0.10 9.86 -0.65
CA THR A 76 0.49 9.72 -2.06
C THR A 76 -0.73 9.79 -2.99
N LEU A 77 -1.92 9.55 -2.45
CA LEU A 77 -3.19 9.55 -3.16
C LEU A 77 -3.52 10.95 -3.70
N PRO A 78 -3.63 11.14 -5.03
CA PRO A 78 -4.20 12.37 -5.57
C PRO A 78 -5.69 12.44 -5.18
N GLU A 79 -6.24 13.66 -5.04
CA GLU A 79 -7.63 13.94 -4.60
C GLU A 79 -8.75 13.17 -5.36
N ARG A 80 -8.42 12.51 -6.47
CA ARG A 80 -9.32 11.72 -7.32
C ARG A 80 -9.68 10.32 -6.83
N TYR A 81 -9.08 9.80 -5.76
CA TYR A 81 -9.35 8.42 -5.35
C TYR A 81 -10.64 8.24 -4.54
N PRO A 82 -11.31 7.07 -4.65
CA PRO A 82 -12.61 6.84 -4.06
C PRO A 82 -12.61 6.98 -2.52
N PRO A 83 -13.69 7.54 -1.96
CA PRO A 83 -13.83 7.83 -0.53
C PRO A 83 -13.75 6.58 0.35
N GLN A 84 -13.92 5.39 -0.21
CA GLN A 84 -13.85 4.09 0.47
C GLN A 84 -12.55 3.93 1.27
N VAL A 85 -11.41 4.31 0.68
CA VAL A 85 -10.11 4.27 1.35
C VAL A 85 -10.09 5.26 2.51
N ARG A 86 -10.57 6.50 2.30
CA ARG A 86 -10.64 7.53 3.35
C ARG A 86 -11.55 7.14 4.51
N VAL A 87 -12.67 6.46 4.26
CA VAL A 87 -13.66 6.09 5.27
C VAL A 87 -13.12 4.96 6.15
N ALA A 88 -12.53 3.93 5.54
CA ALA A 88 -11.92 2.80 6.27
C ALA A 88 -10.87 3.24 7.32
N PHE A 89 -10.16 4.35 7.10
CA PHE A 89 -9.22 4.91 8.09
C PHE A 89 -9.87 5.72 9.20
N ARG A 90 -11.03 6.32 8.95
CA ARG A 90 -11.77 7.04 10.00
C ARG A 90 -12.27 6.03 11.04
N ASP A 91 -12.87 4.93 10.59
CA ASP A 91 -13.35 3.85 11.46
C ASP A 91 -12.21 3.20 12.28
N PHE A 92 -11.05 2.95 11.68
CA PHE A 92 -9.91 2.36 12.40
C PHE A 92 -9.34 3.26 13.51
N ARG A 93 -9.45 4.58 13.36
CA ARG A 93 -9.02 5.55 14.37
C ARG A 93 -9.98 5.61 15.55
N GLU A 94 -11.26 5.31 15.33
CA GLU A 94 -12.28 5.23 16.39
C GLU A 94 -12.16 3.93 17.21
N CYS A 95 -11.72 2.81 16.62
CA CYS A 95 -11.49 1.55 17.34
C CYS A 95 -10.34 1.59 18.37
N HIS A 96 -9.46 2.59 18.33
CA HIS A 96 -8.32 2.70 19.25
C HIS A 96 -8.57 3.60 20.47
N LEU A 97 -9.80 4.10 20.65
CA LEU A 97 -10.16 5.03 21.74
C LEU A 97 -11.06 4.41 22.84
N HIS A 98 -11.21 3.08 22.90
CA HIS A 98 -11.96 2.41 23.98
C HIS A 98 -11.11 1.38 24.72
#